data_AF-A0A251QNW3-F1
#
_entry.id   AF-A0A251QNW3-F1
#
_cell.length_a   1.000
_cell.length_b   1.000
_cell.length_c   1.000
_cell.angle_alpha   90.00
_cell.angle_beta   90.00
_cell.angle_gamma   90.00
#
_symmetry.space_group_name_H-M   'P 1'
#
loop_
_entity.id
_entity.type
_entity.pdbx_description
1 polymer ?
#
loop_
_entity_poly.entity_id
_entity_poly.type
_entity_poly.pdbx_seq_one_letter_code
_entity_poly.pdbx_strand_id
1 'polypeptide(L)'
;MAELLFETYGVPSIAYGVDAAFSYKYNQQHGVCDKDGLAICPGFTTTHVIPFIDGEPMYQGSCRTNIGGYHITDYMKQLLSLKYPHHMARFSWEKVEDLKMEHCYIAPDYVSEARLFQKGTKEAEDKTRLWQLPWVPPPTEEPPSEEEIARKAAIKEKQGQRLREMAEAKRSSRINELENESHGLEFLLQQLEQVEEHDIPSFLSATGYVSKQEVESALLKVRQSLLKAKGEPKAEQAELEEKTDPAGGERFPLLNIPDNMLTPEQVKEKKRQLFLKTTSEGRQRAKQKRYEEELERERRNQQDEQKRLENPELYLEQLHAKYKDLSEKVEQRKRLKTNGGHTNGNSFSGSVGRGERLNAAQRERMRLLTTAAFDRGKGEDTFGARDEDWQLYKLMSKDNDDDDEAPDEHEAELARLTSRLQEVDPTFVPKTDTTNPQSVEAPRFRPLTQEDFQIFFGVERFRCPEILFNPNWIGIDQAGLDEMAGVSIRRLPTKGQELEERLTSSVFLTGGSSLFPGMSERLEAGIRMIRPCGSPIRIVKALDPILDAWRGASAYAAASHFPTQTFTKEDYYEKGEDCVRRYQFRYYTL
;
A
#
# COMPACT_ATOMS: atom_id res chain seq x y z
N MET A 1 -24.85 -25.08 -38.88
CA MET A 1 -25.98 -25.54 -38.02
C MET A 1 -26.92 -26.47 -38.78
N ALA A 2 -27.48 -26.08 -39.94
CA ALA A 2 -28.36 -26.96 -40.73
C ALA A 2 -27.71 -28.32 -41.07
N GLU A 3 -26.48 -28.31 -41.60
CA GLU A 3 -25.69 -29.52 -41.87
C GLU A 3 -25.58 -30.43 -40.63
N LEU A 4 -25.19 -29.87 -39.48
CA LEU A 4 -25.09 -30.61 -38.21
C LEU A 4 -26.42 -31.29 -37.84
N LEU A 5 -27.54 -30.57 -37.96
CA LEU A 5 -28.87 -31.09 -37.64
C LEU A 5 -29.32 -32.20 -38.60
N PHE A 6 -28.99 -32.09 -39.89
CA PHE A 6 -29.36 -33.08 -40.90
C PHE A 6 -28.44 -34.31 -40.92
N GLU A 7 -27.13 -34.13 -40.75
CA GLU A 7 -26.16 -35.24 -40.84
C GLU A 7 -26.04 -35.99 -39.53
N THR A 8 -25.88 -35.27 -38.42
CA THR A 8 -25.61 -35.90 -37.13
C THR A 8 -26.90 -36.34 -36.43
N TYR A 9 -27.94 -35.52 -36.47
CA TYR A 9 -29.17 -35.76 -35.71
C TYR A 9 -30.32 -36.34 -36.55
N GLY A 10 -30.19 -36.39 -37.88
CA GLY A 10 -31.20 -36.97 -38.76
C GLY A 10 -32.57 -36.26 -38.69
N VAL A 11 -32.59 -34.95 -38.44
CA VAL A 11 -33.85 -34.18 -38.34
C VAL A 11 -34.55 -34.15 -39.72
N PRO A 12 -35.88 -34.39 -39.80
CA PRO A 12 -36.56 -34.49 -41.10
C PRO A 12 -36.69 -33.15 -41.84
N SER A 13 -36.95 -32.06 -41.11
CA SER A 13 -37.04 -30.70 -41.67
C SER A 13 -36.72 -29.66 -40.60
N ILE A 14 -36.28 -28.47 -41.03
CA ILE A 14 -35.85 -27.40 -40.14
C ILE A 14 -36.54 -26.10 -40.54
N ALA A 15 -36.87 -25.29 -39.54
CA ALA A 15 -37.27 -23.89 -39.71
C ALA A 15 -36.41 -23.00 -38.79
N TYR A 16 -36.00 -21.84 -39.32
CA TYR A 16 -35.38 -20.78 -38.54
C TYR A 16 -36.38 -19.65 -38.29
N GLY A 17 -36.27 -18.99 -37.14
CA GLY A 17 -37.10 -17.84 -36.80
C GLY A 17 -36.44 -16.99 -35.73
N VAL A 18 -36.95 -15.78 -35.58
CA VAL A 18 -36.46 -14.75 -34.68
C VAL A 18 -37.30 -14.79 -33.41
N ASP A 19 -36.63 -15.01 -32.28
CA ASP A 19 -37.19 -15.07 -30.94
C ASP A 19 -38.09 -13.88 -30.59
N ALA A 20 -37.63 -12.65 -30.82
CA ALA A 20 -38.40 -11.43 -30.56
C ALA A 20 -39.68 -11.36 -31.40
N ALA A 21 -39.66 -11.91 -32.62
CA ALA A 21 -40.84 -11.94 -33.48
C ALA A 21 -41.86 -12.99 -33.03
N PHE A 22 -41.41 -14.15 -32.54
CA PHE A 22 -42.29 -15.12 -31.91
C PHE A 22 -42.93 -14.57 -30.63
N SER A 23 -42.15 -13.88 -29.79
CA SER A 23 -42.66 -13.23 -28.57
C SER A 23 -43.72 -12.17 -28.90
N TYR A 24 -43.45 -11.32 -29.89
CA TYR A 24 -44.40 -10.30 -30.36
C TYR A 24 -45.71 -10.95 -30.85
N LYS A 25 -45.62 -12.00 -31.66
CA LYS A 25 -46.80 -12.71 -32.20
C LYS A 25 -47.63 -13.39 -31.13
N TYR A 26 -46.97 -14.04 -30.16
CA TYR A 26 -47.65 -14.64 -29.03
C TYR A 26 -48.43 -13.60 -28.23
N ASN A 27 -47.80 -12.45 -27.94
CA ASN A 27 -48.43 -11.36 -27.21
C ASN A 27 -49.52 -10.63 -28.00
N GLN A 28 -49.37 -10.54 -29.32
CA GLN A 28 -50.39 -10.01 -30.23
C GLN A 28 -51.68 -10.84 -30.17
N GLN A 29 -51.57 -12.18 -30.13
CA GLN A 29 -52.73 -13.07 -30.01
C GLN A 29 -53.46 -12.92 -28.68
N HIS A 30 -52.74 -12.55 -27.63
CA HIS A 30 -53.30 -12.28 -26.31
C HIS A 30 -53.78 -10.83 -26.13
N GLY A 31 -53.74 -10.02 -27.19
CA GLY A 31 -54.23 -8.63 -27.17
C GLY A 31 -53.33 -7.65 -26.41
N VAL A 32 -52.06 -8.00 -26.17
CA VAL A 32 -51.11 -7.15 -25.41
C VAL A 32 -50.52 -6.06 -26.30
N CYS A 33 -50.20 -6.39 -27.55
CA CYS A 33 -49.68 -5.45 -28.54
C CYS A 33 -50.55 -5.42 -29.79
N ASP A 34 -50.43 -4.34 -30.56
CA ASP A 34 -51.24 -4.10 -31.75
C ASP A 34 -50.64 -4.83 -32.97
N LYS A 35 -51.24 -4.63 -34.16
CA LYS A 35 -50.69 -5.13 -35.43
C LYS A 35 -49.45 -4.37 -35.86
N ASP A 36 -49.46 -3.06 -35.65
CA ASP A 36 -48.33 -2.19 -35.93
C ASP A 36 -47.68 -1.81 -34.61
N GLY A 37 -46.36 -1.88 -34.56
CA GLY A 37 -45.64 -1.54 -33.35
C GLY A 37 -44.13 -1.68 -33.48
N LEU A 38 -43.42 -1.35 -32.41
CA LEU A 38 -41.98 -1.53 -32.31
C LEU A 38 -41.69 -2.56 -31.24
N ALA A 39 -41.17 -3.72 -31.64
CA ALA A 39 -40.64 -4.70 -30.69
C ALA A 39 -39.22 -4.30 -30.30
N ILE A 40 -39.00 -4.07 -29.01
CA ILE A 40 -37.72 -3.74 -28.40
C ILE A 40 -37.32 -4.91 -27.51
N CYS A 41 -36.21 -5.57 -27.86
CA CYS A 41 -35.72 -6.78 -27.22
C CYS A 41 -34.29 -6.59 -26.70
N PRO A 42 -34.10 -6.07 -25.48
CA PRO A 42 -32.81 -6.09 -24.81
C PRO A 42 -32.49 -7.50 -24.30
N GLY A 43 -31.70 -8.23 -25.10
CA GLY A 43 -31.29 -9.61 -24.82
C GLY A 43 -30.10 -9.72 -23.88
N PHE A 44 -29.48 -10.90 -23.87
CA PHE A 44 -28.31 -11.18 -23.04
C PHE A 44 -27.02 -10.58 -23.64
N THR A 45 -26.74 -10.83 -24.92
CA THR A 45 -25.52 -10.31 -25.58
C THR A 45 -25.78 -9.04 -26.39
N THR A 46 -26.98 -8.92 -26.95
CA THR A 46 -27.32 -7.91 -27.95
C THR A 46 -28.73 -7.43 -27.74
N THR A 47 -29.00 -6.23 -28.21
CA THR A 47 -30.32 -5.61 -28.15
C THR A 47 -30.81 -5.34 -29.55
N HIS A 48 -32.07 -5.67 -29.82
CA HIS A 48 -32.69 -5.53 -31.13
C HIS A 48 -33.93 -4.66 -31.04
N VAL A 49 -34.17 -3.85 -32.07
CA VAL A 49 -35.45 -3.20 -32.32
C VAL A 49 -35.96 -3.66 -33.68
N ILE A 50 -37.19 -4.14 -33.74
CA ILE A 50 -37.84 -4.69 -34.92
C ILE A 50 -39.20 -4.01 -35.09
N PRO A 51 -39.43 -3.24 -36.16
CA PRO A 51 -40.75 -2.70 -36.46
C PRO A 51 -41.66 -3.79 -37.03
N PHE A 52 -42.93 -3.75 -36.64
CA PHE A 52 -44.00 -4.60 -37.15
C PHE A 52 -45.01 -3.72 -37.89
N ILE A 53 -45.39 -4.13 -39.10
CA ILE A 53 -46.42 -3.47 -39.92
C ILE A 53 -47.37 -4.54 -40.44
N ASP A 54 -48.67 -4.31 -40.25
CA ASP A 54 -49.74 -5.26 -40.56
C ASP A 54 -49.50 -6.65 -39.94
N GLY A 55 -48.81 -6.65 -38.79
CA GLY A 55 -48.41 -7.85 -38.07
C GLY A 55 -47.12 -8.52 -38.58
N GLU A 56 -46.50 -8.13 -39.69
CA GLU A 56 -45.25 -8.76 -40.14
C GLU A 56 -44.01 -7.95 -39.72
N PRO A 57 -42.89 -8.62 -39.36
CA PRO A 57 -41.65 -7.93 -39.02
C PRO A 57 -41.00 -7.31 -40.26
N MET A 58 -40.66 -6.04 -40.16
CA MET A 58 -40.02 -5.25 -41.21
C MET A 58 -38.50 -5.18 -40.99
N TYR A 59 -37.78 -6.21 -41.43
CA TYR A 59 -36.35 -6.36 -41.20
C TYR A 59 -35.47 -5.21 -41.75
N GLN A 60 -35.94 -4.49 -42.78
CA GLN A 60 -35.25 -3.30 -43.30
C GLN A 60 -35.20 -2.16 -42.27
N GLY A 61 -36.24 -2.05 -41.43
CA GLY A 61 -36.31 -1.11 -40.33
C GLY A 61 -35.56 -1.57 -39.08
N SER A 62 -35.17 -2.85 -39.00
CA SER A 62 -34.54 -3.38 -37.79
C SER A 62 -33.17 -2.75 -37.52
N CYS A 63 -32.85 -2.60 -36.24
CA CYS A 63 -31.52 -2.20 -35.79
C CYS A 63 -31.08 -3.03 -34.59
N ARG A 64 -29.76 -3.15 -34.43
CA ARG A 64 -29.10 -3.93 -33.40
C ARG A 64 -28.00 -3.09 -32.76
N THR A 65 -27.92 -3.17 -31.43
CA THR A 65 -26.79 -2.67 -30.64
C THR A 65 -26.13 -3.86 -29.93
N ASN A 66 -24.80 -3.83 -29.85
CA ASN A 66 -23.96 -4.87 -29.24
C ASN A 66 -23.85 -4.72 -27.72
N ILE A 67 -24.98 -4.44 -27.07
CA ILE A 67 -25.10 -4.36 -25.61
C ILE A 67 -26.28 -5.21 -25.18
N GLY A 68 -26.16 -5.82 -24.00
CA GLY A 68 -27.20 -6.62 -23.37
C GLY A 68 -26.83 -6.94 -21.93
N GLY A 69 -27.59 -7.84 -21.31
CA GLY A 69 -27.42 -8.24 -19.90
C GLY A 69 -26.02 -8.73 -19.51
N TYR A 70 -25.28 -9.37 -20.43
CA TYR A 70 -23.89 -9.79 -20.22
C TYR A 70 -22.97 -8.60 -19.93
N HIS A 71 -23.09 -7.54 -20.73
CA HIS A 71 -22.28 -6.34 -20.62
C HIS A 71 -22.57 -5.58 -19.31
N ILE A 72 -23.82 -5.62 -18.85
CA ILE A 72 -24.22 -5.05 -17.55
C ILE A 72 -23.54 -5.81 -16.41
N THR A 73 -23.59 -7.15 -16.44
CA THR A 73 -22.92 -7.99 -15.43
C THR A 73 -21.41 -7.76 -15.44
N ASP A 74 -20.78 -7.76 -16.63
CA ASP A 74 -19.33 -7.57 -16.73
C ASP A 74 -18.90 -6.19 -16.25
N TYR A 75 -19.63 -5.13 -16.62
CA TYR A 75 -19.36 -3.79 -16.14
C TYR A 75 -19.52 -3.67 -14.63
N MET A 76 -20.57 -4.26 -14.04
CA MET A 76 -20.75 -4.30 -12.59
C MET A 76 -19.60 -5.05 -11.89
N LYS A 77 -19.16 -6.18 -12.45
CA LYS A 77 -18.05 -6.95 -11.92
C LYS A 77 -16.75 -6.14 -11.95
N GLN A 78 -16.48 -5.43 -13.04
CA GLN A 78 -15.32 -4.55 -13.16
C GLN A 78 -15.35 -3.43 -12.13
N LEU A 79 -16.49 -2.73 -11.98
CA LEU A 79 -16.64 -1.65 -11.00
C LEU A 79 -16.47 -2.14 -9.56
N LEU A 80 -17.10 -3.27 -9.19
CA LEU A 80 -16.96 -3.85 -7.86
C LEU A 80 -15.51 -4.29 -7.58
N SER A 81 -14.84 -4.86 -8.58
CA SER A 81 -13.44 -5.28 -8.48
C SER A 81 -12.49 -4.09 -8.27
N LEU A 82 -12.76 -2.97 -8.94
CA LEU A 82 -11.99 -1.73 -8.76
C LEU A 82 -12.27 -1.08 -7.39
N LYS A 83 -13.51 -1.16 -6.91
CA LYS A 83 -13.92 -0.61 -5.61
C LYS A 83 -13.42 -1.44 -4.42
N TYR A 84 -13.33 -2.76 -4.58
CA TYR A 84 -12.89 -3.69 -3.54
C TYR A 84 -11.76 -4.61 -4.04
N PRO A 85 -10.52 -4.10 -4.17
CA PRO A 85 -9.39 -4.84 -4.75
C PRO A 85 -9.04 -6.13 -4.00
N HIS A 86 -9.20 -6.16 -2.68
CA HIS A 86 -8.90 -7.34 -1.86
C HIS A 86 -9.88 -8.51 -2.11
N HIS A 87 -11.06 -8.22 -2.66
CA HIS A 87 -12.13 -9.19 -2.88
C HIS A 87 -12.38 -9.51 -4.34
N MET A 88 -11.49 -9.11 -5.26
CA MET A 88 -11.63 -9.34 -6.70
C MET A 88 -11.96 -10.80 -7.05
N ALA A 89 -11.31 -11.76 -6.38
CA ALA A 89 -11.54 -13.19 -6.59
C ALA A 89 -12.93 -13.67 -6.10
N ARG A 90 -13.62 -12.91 -5.24
CA ARG A 90 -14.95 -13.23 -4.72
C ARG A 90 -16.07 -12.77 -5.65
N PHE A 91 -15.80 -11.81 -6.55
CA PHE A 91 -16.73 -11.34 -7.58
C PHE A 91 -16.75 -12.29 -8.79
N SER A 92 -17.23 -13.53 -8.60
CA SER A 92 -17.50 -14.43 -9.72
C SER A 92 -18.62 -13.87 -10.59
N TRP A 93 -18.61 -14.22 -11.88
CA TRP A 93 -19.58 -13.69 -12.84
C TRP A 93 -21.02 -14.04 -12.46
N GLU A 94 -21.26 -15.29 -12.03
CA GLU A 94 -22.57 -15.77 -11.57
C GLU A 94 -23.11 -14.96 -10.38
N LYS A 95 -22.27 -14.72 -9.36
CA LYS A 95 -22.70 -13.94 -8.17
C LYS A 95 -23.03 -12.49 -8.53
N VAL A 96 -22.25 -11.89 -9.42
CA VAL A 96 -22.54 -10.52 -9.87
C VAL A 96 -23.80 -10.49 -10.74
N GLU A 97 -24.07 -11.55 -11.50
CA GLU A 97 -25.34 -11.69 -12.21
C GLU A 97 -26.52 -11.77 -11.23
N ASP A 98 -26.42 -12.54 -10.15
CA ASP A 98 -27.46 -12.59 -9.11
C ASP A 98 -27.69 -11.21 -8.49
N LEU A 99 -26.61 -10.50 -8.11
CA LEU A 99 -26.68 -9.14 -7.58
C LEU A 99 -27.33 -8.16 -8.58
N LYS A 100 -27.02 -8.32 -9.87
CA LYS A 100 -27.65 -7.54 -10.94
C LYS A 100 -29.16 -7.80 -10.97
N MET A 101 -29.56 -9.07 -11.02
CA MET A 101 -30.96 -9.47 -11.18
C MET A 101 -31.81 -9.08 -9.96
N GLU A 102 -31.27 -9.20 -8.74
CA GLU A 102 -32.02 -8.95 -7.50
C GLU A 102 -32.04 -7.48 -7.07
N HIS A 103 -31.01 -6.71 -7.43
CA HIS A 103 -30.80 -5.39 -6.84
C HIS A 103 -30.66 -4.25 -7.85
N CYS A 104 -30.39 -4.50 -9.12
CA CYS A 104 -30.25 -3.39 -10.08
C CYS A 104 -31.62 -2.91 -10.59
N TYR A 105 -31.65 -1.65 -11.00
CA TYR A 105 -32.85 -0.98 -11.52
C TYR A 105 -32.42 0.14 -12.47
N ILE A 106 -33.36 0.65 -13.26
CA ILE A 106 -33.13 1.77 -14.16
C ILE A 106 -33.77 3.02 -13.56
N ALA A 107 -32.98 4.08 -13.44
CA ALA A 107 -33.49 5.36 -12.96
C ALA A 107 -34.25 6.07 -14.09
N PRO A 108 -35.44 6.64 -13.84
CA PRO A 108 -36.16 7.44 -14.84
C PRO A 108 -35.34 8.66 -15.32
N ASP A 109 -34.63 9.32 -14.39
CA ASP A 109 -33.64 10.36 -14.68
C ASP A 109 -32.32 10.01 -13.96
N TYR A 110 -31.33 9.60 -14.76
CA TYR A 110 -30.01 9.24 -14.26
C TYR A 110 -29.31 10.38 -13.52
N VAL A 111 -29.43 11.62 -14.00
CA VAL A 111 -28.69 12.76 -13.43
C VAL A 111 -29.23 13.12 -12.06
N SER A 112 -30.55 13.12 -11.91
CA SER A 112 -31.19 13.36 -10.61
C SER A 112 -30.87 12.26 -9.61
N GLU A 113 -30.90 10.99 -10.03
CA GLU A 113 -30.53 9.85 -9.18
C GLU A 113 -29.05 9.92 -8.76
N ALA A 114 -28.13 10.21 -9.70
CA ALA A 114 -26.71 10.35 -9.38
C ALA A 114 -26.43 11.49 -8.38
N ARG A 115 -27.14 12.62 -8.49
CA ARG A 115 -27.04 13.75 -7.55
C ARG A 115 -27.50 13.38 -6.14
N LEU A 116 -28.50 12.51 -6.03
CA LEU A 116 -29.04 12.02 -4.76
C LEU A 116 -27.97 11.22 -4.00
N PHE A 117 -27.27 10.32 -4.70
CA PHE A 117 -26.13 9.58 -4.14
C PHE A 117 -24.92 10.47 -3.86
N GLN A 118 -24.63 11.47 -4.69
CA GLN A 118 -23.53 12.41 -4.46
C GLN A 118 -23.73 13.24 -3.18
N LYS A 119 -24.98 13.58 -2.85
CA LYS A 119 -25.32 14.35 -1.65
C LYS A 119 -25.38 13.52 -0.37
N GLY A 120 -25.35 12.19 -0.47
CA GLY A 120 -25.47 11.30 0.70
C GLY A 120 -26.80 11.47 1.45
N THR A 121 -27.91 11.70 0.73
CA THR A 121 -29.23 11.83 1.38
C THR A 121 -29.68 10.51 1.99
N LYS A 122 -30.59 10.53 2.97
CA LYS A 122 -31.19 9.31 3.56
C LYS A 122 -31.74 8.34 2.51
N GLU A 123 -32.36 8.87 1.45
CA GLU A 123 -32.84 8.05 0.33
C GLU A 123 -31.72 7.27 -0.40
N ALA A 124 -30.49 7.79 -0.45
CA ALA A 124 -29.33 7.07 -1.02
C ALA A 124 -28.88 5.94 -0.11
N GLU A 125 -28.93 6.15 1.20
CA GLU A 125 -28.61 5.11 2.19
C GLU A 125 -29.62 3.97 2.10
N ASP A 126 -30.92 4.28 2.04
CA ASP A 126 -32.01 3.29 1.89
C ASP A 126 -31.90 2.50 0.57
N LYS A 127 -31.41 3.16 -0.49
CA LYS A 127 -31.11 2.55 -1.79
C LYS A 127 -29.71 1.92 -1.85
N THR A 128 -28.89 1.99 -0.82
CA THR A 128 -27.62 1.26 -0.80
C THR A 128 -27.86 -0.16 -0.31
N ARG A 129 -27.23 -1.14 -0.96
CA ARG A 129 -27.30 -2.54 -0.56
C ARG A 129 -25.96 -3.01 -0.04
N LEU A 130 -26.02 -3.87 0.95
CA LEU A 130 -24.87 -4.51 1.58
C LEU A 130 -24.88 -5.99 1.25
N TRP A 131 -23.76 -6.47 0.73
CA TRP A 131 -23.49 -7.89 0.58
C TRP A 131 -22.36 -8.29 1.51
N GLN A 132 -22.68 -9.12 2.50
CA GLN A 132 -21.70 -9.62 3.47
C GLN A 132 -20.97 -10.85 2.90
N LEU A 133 -19.66 -10.73 2.73
CA LEU A 133 -18.82 -11.87 2.37
C LEU A 133 -18.52 -12.73 3.61
N PRO A 134 -18.25 -14.04 3.43
CA PRO A 134 -17.82 -14.90 4.52
C PRO A 134 -16.51 -14.40 5.11
N TRP A 135 -16.51 -14.09 6.41
CA TRP A 135 -15.34 -13.69 7.19
C TRP A 135 -15.13 -14.68 8.34
N VAL A 136 -13.89 -15.10 8.53
CA VAL A 136 -13.46 -15.90 9.68
C VAL A 136 -12.51 -15.02 10.47
N PRO A 137 -12.79 -14.75 11.76
CA PRO A 137 -11.88 -13.96 12.58
C PRO A 137 -10.51 -14.62 12.62
N PRO A 138 -9.41 -13.86 12.53
CA PRO A 138 -8.08 -14.41 12.74
C PRO A 138 -8.03 -15.03 14.15
N PRO A 139 -7.37 -16.19 14.31
CA PRO A 139 -7.22 -16.79 15.63
C PRO A 139 -6.58 -15.76 16.55
N THR A 140 -7.24 -15.47 17.67
CA THR A 140 -6.65 -14.66 18.74
C THR A 140 -5.43 -15.42 19.26
N GLU A 141 -4.23 -14.86 19.05
CA GLU A 141 -3.06 -15.29 19.79
C GLU A 141 -3.33 -14.97 21.26
N GLU A 142 -3.72 -15.98 22.02
CA GLU A 142 -3.81 -15.85 23.47
C GLU A 142 -2.42 -15.43 23.98
N PRO A 143 -2.32 -14.45 24.88
CA PRO A 143 -1.04 -14.08 25.45
C PRO A 143 -0.38 -15.35 26.02
N PRO A 144 0.95 -15.54 25.82
CA PRO A 144 1.62 -16.74 26.28
C PRO A 144 1.30 -16.96 27.74
N SER A 145 0.78 -18.15 28.07
CA SER A 145 0.42 -18.55 29.44
C SER A 145 1.55 -18.20 30.42
N GLU A 146 1.21 -17.87 31.66
CA GLU A 146 2.19 -17.59 32.72
C GLU A 146 3.25 -18.70 32.80
N GLU A 147 2.89 -19.95 32.50
CA GLU A 147 3.82 -21.07 32.42
C GLU A 147 4.83 -20.96 31.27
N GLU A 148 4.44 -20.45 30.11
CA GLU A 148 5.36 -20.26 28.97
C GLU A 148 6.32 -19.09 29.20
N ILE A 149 5.83 -18.02 29.82
CA ILE A 149 6.66 -16.88 30.25
C ILE A 149 7.66 -17.36 31.30
N ALA A 150 7.21 -18.16 32.28
CA ALA A 150 8.07 -18.76 33.30
C ALA A 150 9.11 -19.73 32.69
N ARG A 151 8.73 -20.54 31.69
CA ARG A 151 9.68 -21.42 30.98
C ARG A 151 10.75 -20.61 30.23
N LYS A 152 10.36 -19.57 29.49
CA LYS A 152 11.31 -18.70 28.77
C LYS A 152 12.23 -17.96 29.74
N ALA A 153 11.70 -17.47 30.87
CA ALA A 153 12.48 -16.86 31.94
C ALA A 153 13.47 -17.85 32.58
N ALA A 154 13.02 -19.07 32.89
CA ALA A 154 13.85 -20.13 33.46
C ALA A 154 14.96 -20.60 32.50
N ILE A 155 14.68 -20.66 31.19
CA ILE A 155 15.71 -20.96 30.18
C ILE A 155 16.74 -19.84 30.12
N LYS A 156 16.30 -18.58 30.11
CA LYS A 156 17.19 -17.41 30.10
C LYS A 156 18.03 -17.31 31.37
N GLU A 157 17.45 -17.64 32.52
CA GLU A 157 18.14 -17.70 33.80
C GLU A 157 19.17 -18.83 33.84
N LYS A 158 18.82 -20.04 33.39
CA LYS A 158 19.77 -21.16 33.28
C LYS A 158 20.92 -20.86 32.31
N GLN A 159 20.65 -20.18 31.20
CA GLN A 159 21.69 -19.72 30.28
C GLN A 159 22.60 -18.67 30.96
N GLY A 160 22.02 -17.74 31.71
CA GLY A 160 22.76 -16.76 32.50
C GLY A 160 23.63 -17.41 33.60
N GLN A 161 23.11 -18.42 34.30
CA GLN A 161 23.84 -19.18 35.32
C GLN A 161 25.04 -19.92 34.71
N ARG A 162 24.84 -20.64 33.60
CA ARG A 162 25.95 -21.31 32.89
C ARG A 162 27.06 -20.36 32.46
N LEU A 163 26.69 -19.16 31.99
CA LEU A 163 27.68 -18.13 31.63
C LEU A 163 28.45 -17.61 32.84
N ARG A 164 27.78 -17.45 34.00
CA ARG A 164 28.43 -17.06 35.26
C ARG A 164 29.37 -18.14 35.78
N GLU A 165 28.94 -19.40 35.79
CA GLU A 165 29.78 -20.55 36.17
C GLU A 165 31.00 -20.69 35.26
N MET A 166 30.83 -20.53 33.95
CA MET A 166 31.96 -20.55 32.99
C MET A 166 32.92 -19.38 33.22
N ALA A 167 32.41 -18.19 33.53
CA ALA A 167 33.23 -17.03 33.85
C ALA A 167 33.98 -17.20 35.17
N GLU A 168 33.34 -17.78 36.19
CA GLU A 168 33.95 -18.09 37.48
C GLU A 168 35.01 -19.19 37.37
N ALA A 169 34.76 -20.25 36.61
CA ALA A 169 35.74 -21.31 36.35
C ALA A 169 36.97 -20.79 35.58
N LYS A 170 36.77 -19.90 34.59
CA LYS A 170 37.89 -19.24 33.90
C LYS A 170 38.67 -18.32 34.85
N ARG A 171 37.95 -17.61 35.74
CA ARG A 171 38.56 -16.74 36.74
C ARG A 171 39.38 -17.54 37.76
N SER A 172 38.87 -18.66 38.25
CA SER A 172 39.58 -19.52 39.21
C SER A 172 40.79 -20.21 38.56
N SER A 173 40.69 -20.68 37.31
CA SER A 173 41.84 -21.19 36.55
C SER A 173 42.95 -20.14 36.44
N ARG A 174 42.58 -18.90 36.08
CA ARG A 174 43.53 -17.79 35.97
C ARG A 174 44.16 -17.41 37.30
N ILE A 175 43.41 -17.47 38.40
CA ILE A 175 43.96 -17.24 39.75
C ILE A 175 44.98 -18.33 40.08
N ASN A 176 44.66 -19.61 39.85
CA ASN A 176 45.58 -20.72 40.11
C ASN A 176 46.87 -20.63 39.25
N GLU A 177 46.75 -20.26 37.97
CA GLU A 177 47.89 -20.01 37.08
C GLU A 177 48.81 -18.93 37.65
N LEU A 178 48.23 -17.77 38.02
CA LEU A 178 48.98 -16.65 38.59
C LEU A 178 49.58 -16.97 39.97
N GLU A 179 48.89 -17.77 40.79
CA GLU A 179 49.42 -18.25 42.07
C GLU A 179 50.63 -19.18 41.86
N ASN A 180 50.56 -20.11 40.92
CA ASN A 180 51.67 -21.00 40.59
C ASN A 180 52.87 -20.22 40.03
N GLU A 181 52.63 -19.25 39.15
CA GLU A 181 53.67 -18.35 38.65
C GLU A 181 54.32 -17.53 39.78
N SER A 182 53.52 -17.00 40.72
CA SER A 182 54.03 -16.27 41.88
C SER A 182 54.91 -17.17 42.75
N HIS A 183 54.46 -18.39 43.08
CA HIS A 183 55.25 -19.34 43.87
C HIS A 183 56.55 -19.76 43.16
N GLY A 184 56.49 -19.96 41.84
CA GLY A 184 57.68 -20.27 41.04
C GLY A 184 58.71 -19.14 41.04
N LEU A 185 58.27 -17.89 40.93
CA LEU A 185 59.14 -16.72 41.00
C LEU A 185 59.70 -16.50 42.41
N GLU A 186 58.91 -16.72 43.46
CA GLU A 186 59.38 -16.65 44.85
C GLU A 186 60.45 -17.71 45.14
N PHE A 187 60.23 -18.94 44.68
CA PHE A 187 61.22 -20.01 44.80
C PHE A 187 62.51 -19.68 44.05
N LEU A 188 62.40 -19.10 42.86
CA LEU A 188 63.55 -18.68 42.06
C LEU A 188 64.34 -17.55 42.76
N LEU A 189 63.65 -16.58 43.38
CA LEU A 189 64.31 -15.55 44.20
C LEU A 189 65.02 -16.15 45.42
N GLN A 190 64.42 -17.14 46.08
CA GLN A 190 65.04 -17.81 47.22
C GLN A 190 66.29 -18.61 46.82
N GLN A 191 66.30 -19.22 45.63
CA GLN A 191 67.49 -19.88 45.09
C GLN A 191 68.60 -18.86 44.74
N LEU A 192 68.21 -17.70 44.18
CA LEU A 192 69.15 -16.62 43.86
C LEU A 192 69.83 -16.00 45.08
N GLU A 193 69.25 -16.09 46.28
CA GLU A 193 69.89 -15.64 47.52
C GLU A 193 71.08 -16.51 47.94
N GLN A 194 71.16 -17.76 47.46
CA GLN A 194 72.24 -18.69 47.79
C GLN A 194 73.39 -18.70 46.76
N VAL A 195 73.26 -17.94 45.67
CA VAL A 195 74.24 -17.86 44.58
C VAL A 195 75.04 -16.57 44.70
N GLU A 196 76.36 -16.63 44.52
CA GLU A 196 77.22 -15.45 44.54
C GLU A 196 76.93 -14.51 43.36
N GLU A 197 77.04 -13.18 43.57
CA GLU A 197 76.57 -12.15 42.62
C GLU A 197 77.16 -12.28 41.19
N HIS A 198 78.38 -12.80 41.07
CA HIS A 198 79.06 -12.98 39.79
C HIS A 198 78.51 -14.14 38.93
N ASP A 199 77.86 -15.12 39.57
CA ASP A 199 77.34 -16.32 38.91
C ASP A 199 75.83 -16.21 38.56
N ILE A 200 75.14 -15.19 39.07
CA ILE A 200 73.70 -14.92 38.82
C ILE A 200 73.33 -14.90 37.32
N PRO A 201 74.08 -14.24 36.41
CA PRO A 201 73.74 -14.23 34.99
C PRO A 201 73.82 -15.62 34.34
N SER A 202 74.74 -16.47 34.81
CA SER A 202 74.89 -17.84 34.30
C SER A 202 73.74 -18.73 34.77
N PHE A 203 73.29 -18.57 36.03
CA PHE A 203 72.17 -19.29 36.62
C PHE A 203 70.83 -18.92 35.97
N LEU A 204 70.63 -17.64 35.67
CA LEU A 204 69.39 -17.14 35.07
C LEU A 204 69.26 -17.41 33.56
N SER A 205 70.36 -17.74 32.87
CA SER A 205 70.35 -18.02 31.43
C SER A 205 69.39 -19.16 31.03
N ALA A 206 69.10 -20.09 31.94
CA ALA A 206 68.17 -21.20 31.71
C ALA A 206 66.69 -20.86 32.01
N THR A 207 66.42 -19.78 32.76
CA THR A 207 65.06 -19.41 33.20
C THR A 207 64.45 -18.27 32.39
N GLY A 208 65.23 -17.65 31.50
CA GLY A 208 64.78 -16.61 30.58
C GLY A 208 64.79 -15.20 31.16
N TYR A 209 65.28 -15.02 32.39
CA TYR A 209 65.48 -13.72 33.03
C TYR A 209 66.95 -13.29 32.92
N VAL A 210 67.21 -11.98 32.84
CA VAL A 210 68.57 -11.45 32.65
C VAL A 210 69.18 -10.95 33.96
N SER A 211 68.34 -10.60 34.94
CA SER A 211 68.79 -10.09 36.25
C SER A 211 67.82 -10.42 37.39
N LYS A 212 68.33 -10.38 38.63
CA LYS A 212 67.50 -10.52 39.85
C LYS A 212 66.38 -9.47 39.92
N GLN A 213 66.65 -8.22 39.53
CA GLN A 213 65.66 -7.14 39.50
C GLN A 213 64.52 -7.41 38.51
N GLU A 214 64.81 -8.09 37.40
CA GLU A 214 63.79 -8.45 36.41
C GLU A 214 62.82 -9.50 36.97
N VAL A 215 63.34 -10.48 37.71
CA VAL A 215 62.54 -11.50 38.43
C VAL A 215 61.65 -10.85 39.50
N GLU A 216 62.20 -9.91 40.30
CA GLU A 216 61.43 -9.15 41.30
C GLU A 216 60.33 -8.30 40.64
N SER A 217 60.62 -7.67 39.49
CA SER A 217 59.63 -6.89 38.73
C SER A 217 58.52 -7.75 38.13
N ALA A 218 58.86 -8.97 37.66
CA ALA A 218 57.91 -9.94 37.13
C ALA A 218 56.97 -10.43 38.24
N LEU A 219 57.52 -10.71 39.43
CA LEU A 219 56.76 -11.13 40.60
C LEU A 219 55.77 -10.06 41.07
N LEU A 220 56.16 -8.78 41.04
CA LEU A 220 55.24 -7.67 41.33
C LEU A 220 54.09 -7.56 40.31
N LYS A 221 54.38 -7.74 39.02
CA LYS A 221 53.35 -7.72 37.96
C LYS A 221 52.38 -8.90 38.06
N VAL A 222 52.89 -10.09 38.39
CA VAL A 222 52.07 -11.29 38.62
C VAL A 222 51.19 -11.09 39.86
N ARG A 223 51.74 -10.59 40.98
CA ARG A 223 50.97 -10.26 42.19
C ARG A 223 49.88 -9.23 41.93
N GLN A 224 50.15 -8.16 41.18
CA GLN A 224 49.14 -7.17 40.82
C GLN A 224 48.03 -7.77 39.94
N SER A 225 48.39 -8.65 39.01
CA SER A 225 47.44 -9.38 38.17
C SER A 225 46.58 -10.36 38.98
N LEU A 226 47.17 -10.96 40.02
CA LEU A 226 46.53 -11.87 40.96
C LEU A 226 45.53 -11.11 41.86
N LEU A 227 45.88 -9.93 42.37
CA LEU A 227 44.96 -9.04 43.12
C LEU A 227 43.76 -8.61 42.26
N LYS A 228 44.02 -8.24 41.00
CA LYS A 228 42.97 -7.89 40.02
C LYS A 228 42.07 -9.09 39.70
N ALA A 229 42.66 -10.29 39.59
CA ALA A 229 41.91 -11.51 39.37
C ALA A 229 41.09 -11.92 40.60
N LYS A 230 41.60 -11.74 41.84
CA LYS A 230 40.90 -12.04 43.12
C LYS A 230 39.83 -11.02 43.52
N GLY A 231 39.79 -9.86 42.89
CA GLY A 231 38.68 -8.90 43.01
C GLY A 231 38.69 -8.11 44.31
N GLU A 232 39.86 -7.97 44.93
CA GLU A 232 40.06 -7.19 46.15
C GLU A 232 39.83 -5.68 45.91
N PRO A 233 39.42 -4.92 46.94
CA PRO A 233 38.96 -3.54 46.79
C PRO A 233 40.05 -2.63 46.20
N LYS A 234 39.62 -1.66 45.39
CA LYS A 234 40.50 -0.70 44.67
C LYS A 234 41.47 0.09 45.56
N ALA A 235 41.24 0.14 46.87
CA ALA A 235 42.13 0.79 47.83
C ALA A 235 43.48 0.05 47.94
N GLU A 236 43.46 -1.29 48.03
CA GLU A 236 44.69 -2.10 48.11
C GLU A 236 45.40 -2.20 46.74
N GLN A 237 44.65 -2.08 45.64
CA GLN A 237 45.21 -1.97 44.28
C GLN A 237 45.93 -0.63 44.06
N ALA A 238 45.47 0.44 44.71
CA ALA A 238 46.09 1.76 44.66
C ALA A 238 47.38 1.83 45.51
N GLU A 239 47.42 1.17 46.67
CA GLU A 239 48.61 1.17 47.55
C GLU A 239 49.84 0.44 46.95
N LEU A 240 49.64 -0.56 46.08
CA LEU A 240 50.74 -1.20 45.32
C LEU A 240 51.11 -0.44 44.04
N GLU A 241 50.14 0.24 43.40
CA GLU A 241 50.43 1.17 42.30
C GLU A 241 51.22 2.40 42.81
N GLU A 242 51.02 2.84 44.05
CA GLU A 242 51.75 3.97 44.65
C GLU A 242 53.20 3.62 45.04
N LYS A 243 53.52 2.33 45.32
CA LYS A 243 54.89 1.86 45.58
C LYS A 243 55.74 1.60 44.34
N THR A 244 55.15 1.69 43.14
CA THR A 244 55.85 1.48 41.87
C THR A 244 56.14 2.75 41.07
N ASP A 245 55.78 3.93 41.62
CA ASP A 245 56.16 5.25 41.09
C ASP A 245 57.02 6.02 42.12
N PRO A 246 58.36 5.98 42.07
CA PRO A 246 59.19 6.94 42.78
C PRO A 246 59.28 8.24 41.97
N ALA A 247 58.13 8.88 41.74
CA ALA A 247 58.03 10.23 41.21
C ALA A 247 56.63 10.80 41.52
N GLY A 248 56.47 11.36 42.71
CA GLY A 248 55.36 12.24 43.05
C GLY A 248 55.41 13.56 42.27
N GLY A 249 55.28 13.50 40.94
CA GLY A 249 55.30 14.65 40.05
C GLY A 249 54.27 14.47 38.94
N GLU A 250 53.24 15.34 38.96
CA GLU A 250 52.25 15.65 37.91
C GLU A 250 51.89 14.51 36.92
N ARG A 251 50.62 14.07 36.96
CA ARG A 251 50.01 12.96 36.19
C ARG A 251 50.26 12.93 34.66
N PHE A 252 50.89 13.96 34.09
CA PHE A 252 51.37 14.05 32.70
C PHE A 252 52.61 14.99 32.60
N PRO A 253 53.82 14.56 33.00
CA PRO A 253 54.96 15.46 33.22
C PRO A 253 55.46 16.15 31.94
N LEU A 254 55.28 15.51 30.78
CA LEU A 254 55.81 15.98 29.50
C LEU A 254 54.91 17.04 28.84
N LEU A 255 53.67 17.23 29.30
CA LEU A 255 52.76 18.21 28.73
C LEU A 255 53.23 19.66 28.95
N ASN A 256 53.94 19.92 30.05
CA ASN A 256 54.37 21.25 30.45
C ASN A 256 55.74 21.68 29.89
N ILE A 257 56.44 20.80 29.16
CA ILE A 257 57.79 21.07 28.60
C ILE A 257 57.69 21.44 27.11
N PRO A 258 58.25 22.57 26.65
CA PRO A 258 58.22 22.97 25.23
C PRO A 258 58.91 21.97 24.28
N ASP A 259 58.37 21.80 23.08
CA ASP A 259 58.81 20.77 22.11
C ASP A 259 60.27 20.89 21.68
N ASN A 260 60.86 22.09 21.76
CA ASN A 260 62.26 22.35 21.40
C ASN A 260 63.28 21.80 22.42
N MET A 261 62.81 21.34 23.58
CA MET A 261 63.63 20.81 24.67
C MET A 261 63.50 19.29 24.83
N LEU A 262 62.79 18.61 23.92
CA LEU A 262 62.45 17.19 24.04
C LEU A 262 63.13 16.36 22.95
N THR A 263 63.62 15.17 23.31
CA THR A 263 64.16 14.22 22.32
C THR A 263 63.02 13.66 21.44
N PRO A 264 63.30 13.18 20.21
CA PRO A 264 62.26 12.68 19.30
C PRO A 264 61.40 11.54 19.88
N GLU A 265 61.92 10.77 20.83
CA GLU A 265 61.17 9.76 21.58
C GLU A 265 60.26 10.39 22.65
N GLN A 266 60.74 11.40 23.38
CA GLN A 266 59.96 12.12 24.38
C GLN A 266 58.82 12.95 23.75
N VAL A 267 58.99 13.43 22.53
CA VAL A 267 57.91 14.09 21.76
C VAL A 267 56.80 13.09 21.38
N LYS A 268 57.14 11.83 21.07
CA LYS A 268 56.15 10.77 20.83
C LYS A 268 55.39 10.41 22.12
N GLU A 269 56.09 10.34 23.25
CA GLU A 269 55.52 10.08 24.57
C GLU A 269 54.58 11.23 25.00
N LYS A 270 54.98 12.49 24.77
CA LYS A 270 54.14 13.68 25.00
C LYS A 270 52.85 13.65 24.18
N LYS A 271 52.91 13.23 22.91
CA LYS A 271 51.72 13.05 22.06
C LYS A 271 50.78 11.96 22.58
N ARG A 272 51.32 10.85 23.10
CA ARG A 272 50.50 9.80 23.76
C ARG A 272 49.83 10.33 25.04
N GLN A 273 50.56 11.04 25.89
CA GLN A 273 50.01 11.64 27.12
C GLN A 273 48.91 12.66 26.82
N LEU A 274 49.11 13.50 25.79
CA LEU A 274 48.09 14.44 25.31
C LEU A 274 46.84 13.71 24.80
N PHE A 275 47.00 12.62 24.04
CA PHE A 275 45.89 11.81 23.54
C PHE A 275 45.08 11.14 24.66
N LEU A 276 45.75 10.57 25.66
CA LEU A 276 45.10 9.97 26.83
C LEU A 276 44.33 11.01 27.65
N LYS A 277 44.93 12.18 27.90
CA LYS A 277 44.28 13.29 28.60
C LYS A 277 43.04 13.77 27.86
N THR A 278 43.18 14.12 26.57
CA THR A 278 42.07 14.62 25.73
C THR A 278 40.94 13.59 25.58
N THR A 279 41.25 12.30 25.47
CA THR A 279 40.22 11.25 25.39
C THR A 279 39.46 11.09 26.71
N SER A 280 40.15 11.17 27.85
CA SER A 280 39.52 11.08 29.17
C SER A 280 38.66 12.30 29.52
N GLU A 281 39.16 13.51 29.23
CA GLU A 281 38.43 14.78 29.41
C GLU A 281 37.23 14.89 28.46
N GLY A 282 37.36 14.42 27.21
CA GLY A 282 36.25 14.38 26.25
C GLY A 282 35.09 13.50 26.71
N ARG A 283 35.38 12.33 27.30
CA ARG A 283 34.35 11.46 27.89
C ARG A 283 33.67 12.10 29.10
N GLN A 284 34.43 12.78 29.95
CA GLN A 284 33.87 13.49 31.11
C GLN A 284 32.99 14.67 30.70
N ARG A 285 33.42 15.49 29.74
CA ARG A 285 32.63 16.60 29.20
C ARG A 285 31.35 16.13 28.53
N ALA A 286 31.39 15.04 27.75
CA ALA A 286 30.19 14.46 27.14
C ALA A 286 29.19 13.95 28.19
N LYS A 287 29.67 13.38 29.30
CA LYS A 287 28.83 12.93 30.40
C LYS A 287 28.21 14.11 31.17
N GLN A 288 28.99 15.16 31.41
CA GLN A 288 28.50 16.40 32.05
C GLN A 288 27.45 17.11 31.19
N LYS A 289 27.70 17.26 29.89
CA LYS A 289 26.75 17.88 28.95
C LYS A 289 25.41 17.15 28.91
N ARG A 290 25.41 15.81 28.88
CA ARG A 290 24.19 15.00 28.92
C ARG A 290 23.41 15.19 30.24
N TYR A 291 24.11 15.25 31.36
CA TYR A 291 23.49 15.48 32.66
C TYR A 291 22.88 16.89 32.79
N GLU A 292 23.57 17.89 32.25
CA GLU A 292 23.09 19.28 32.22
C GLU A 292 21.86 19.46 31.31
N GLU A 293 21.86 18.85 30.12
CA GLU A 293 20.70 18.83 29.21
C GLU A 293 19.47 18.13 29.83
N GLU A 294 19.69 17.05 30.60
CA GLU A 294 18.64 16.33 31.30
C GLU A 294 18.04 17.17 32.44
N LEU A 295 18.89 17.84 33.23
CA LEU A 295 18.48 18.76 34.29
C LEU A 295 17.70 19.96 33.74
N GLU A 296 18.15 20.55 32.63
CA GLU A 296 17.42 21.65 31.98
C GLU A 296 16.04 21.22 31.49
N ARG A 297 15.92 19.99 30.96
CA ARG A 297 14.65 19.44 30.48
C ARG A 297 13.67 19.24 31.63
N GLU A 298 14.12 18.69 32.75
CA GLU A 298 13.30 18.56 33.96
C GLU A 298 12.82 19.93 34.47
N ARG A 299 13.70 20.93 34.51
CA ARG A 299 13.34 22.28 34.93
C ARG A 299 12.27 22.91 34.02
N ARG A 300 12.38 22.73 32.71
CA ARG A 300 11.38 23.21 31.73
C ARG A 300 10.02 22.52 31.92
N ASN A 301 10.01 21.21 32.15
CA ASN A 301 8.78 20.45 32.39
C ASN A 301 8.07 20.92 33.68
N GLN A 302 8.82 21.16 34.75
CA GLN A 302 8.28 21.67 36.01
C GLN A 302 7.65 23.06 35.84
N GLN A 303 8.30 23.96 35.09
CA GLN A 303 7.76 25.28 34.79
C GLN A 303 6.48 25.23 33.93
N ASP A 304 6.41 24.29 32.99
CA ASP A 304 5.23 24.12 32.14
C ASP A 304 4.04 23.53 32.93
N GLU A 305 4.32 22.59 33.84
CA GLU A 305 3.31 22.03 34.74
C GLU A 305 2.80 23.04 35.76
N GLN A 306 3.67 23.94 36.24
CA GLN A 306 3.27 25.06 37.09
C GLN A 306 2.33 26.02 36.35
N LYS A 307 2.61 26.36 35.08
CA LYS A 307 1.71 27.20 34.24
C LYS A 307 0.35 26.54 34.02
N ARG A 308 0.31 25.22 33.82
CA ARG A 308 -0.94 24.46 33.71
C ARG A 308 -1.78 24.57 34.98
N LEU A 309 -1.16 24.52 36.17
CA LEU A 309 -1.84 24.60 37.45
C LEU A 309 -2.34 26.03 37.77
N GLU A 310 -1.59 27.07 37.38
CA GLU A 310 -1.93 28.47 37.66
C GLU A 310 -3.13 28.96 36.85
N ASN A 311 -3.24 28.60 35.56
CA ASN A 311 -4.40 28.95 34.73
C ASN A 311 -4.62 27.95 33.57
N PRO A 312 -5.49 26.94 33.75
CA PRO A 312 -5.71 25.87 32.77
C PRO A 312 -6.25 26.36 31.42
N GLU A 313 -7.17 27.34 31.41
CA GLU A 313 -7.79 27.86 30.18
C GLU A 313 -6.77 28.62 29.32
N LEU A 314 -6.01 29.52 29.95
CA LEU A 314 -4.98 30.30 29.28
C LEU A 314 -3.81 29.41 28.81
N TYR A 315 -3.50 28.34 29.54
CA TYR A 315 -2.52 27.34 29.12
C TYR A 315 -2.99 26.54 27.88
N LEU A 316 -4.26 26.14 27.83
CA LEU A 316 -4.85 25.49 26.66
C LEU A 316 -4.84 26.39 25.43
N GLU A 317 -5.24 27.67 25.56
CA GLU A 317 -5.17 28.64 24.48
C GLU A 317 -3.74 28.81 23.95
N GLN A 318 -2.75 28.87 24.84
CA GLN A 318 -1.34 28.95 24.47
C GLN A 318 -0.85 27.68 23.76
N LEU A 319 -1.30 26.50 24.17
CA LEU A 319 -0.97 25.23 23.50
C LEU A 319 -1.57 25.18 22.09
N HIS A 320 -2.84 25.55 21.92
CA HIS A 320 -3.47 25.63 20.59
C HIS A 320 -2.78 26.66 19.68
N ALA A 321 -2.40 27.82 20.21
CA ALA A 321 -1.68 28.84 19.47
C ALA A 321 -0.30 28.35 19.00
N LYS A 322 0.45 27.68 19.88
CA LYS A 322 1.75 27.06 19.55
C LYS A 322 1.60 25.95 18.51
N TYR A 323 0.60 25.07 18.66
CA TYR A 323 0.31 24.01 17.69
C TYR A 323 -0.01 24.59 16.31
N LYS A 324 -0.82 25.66 16.24
CA LYS A 324 -1.15 26.34 15.00
C LYS A 324 0.10 26.94 14.32
N ASP A 325 0.92 27.67 15.06
CA ASP A 325 2.14 28.28 14.50
C ASP A 325 3.14 27.21 14.01
N LEU A 326 3.36 26.14 14.78
CA LEU A 326 4.25 25.05 14.38
C LEU A 326 3.71 24.24 13.19
N SER A 327 2.41 23.93 13.17
CA SER A 327 1.80 23.23 12.04
C SER A 327 1.91 24.03 10.74
N GLU A 328 1.70 25.35 10.78
CA GLU A 328 1.88 26.24 9.62
C GLU A 328 3.35 26.28 9.15
N LYS A 329 4.32 26.31 10.07
CA LYS A 329 5.75 26.26 9.74
C LYS A 329 6.17 24.95 9.08
N VAL A 330 5.72 23.81 9.62
CA VAL A 330 5.96 22.47 9.05
C VAL A 330 5.35 22.39 7.65
N GLU A 331 4.13 22.88 7.47
CA GLU A 331 3.45 22.88 6.17
C GLU A 331 4.15 23.79 5.13
N GLN A 332 4.55 25.01 5.53
CA GLN A 332 5.34 25.90 4.67
C GLN A 332 6.65 25.25 4.22
N ARG A 333 7.34 24.55 5.12
CA ARG A 333 8.59 23.84 4.81
C ARG A 333 8.35 22.66 3.87
N LYS A 334 7.28 21.88 4.08
CA LYS A 334 6.86 20.82 3.15
C LYS A 334 6.57 21.39 1.76
N ARG A 335 5.86 22.53 1.66
CA ARG A 335 5.59 23.23 0.39
C ARG A 335 6.87 23.74 -0.30
N LEU A 336 7.85 24.23 0.45
CA LEU A 336 9.16 24.63 -0.09
C LEU A 336 9.95 23.42 -0.62
N LYS A 337 9.87 22.26 0.07
CA LYS A 337 10.49 21.01 -0.40
C LYS A 337 9.82 20.46 -1.67
N THR A 338 8.50 20.51 -1.78
CA THR A 338 7.77 20.00 -2.96
C THR A 338 7.91 20.92 -4.19
N ASN A 339 7.93 22.25 -4.01
CA ASN A 339 8.09 23.20 -5.12
C ASN A 339 9.52 23.30 -5.65
N GLY A 340 10.53 22.87 -4.90
CA GLY A 340 11.93 22.83 -5.35
C GLY A 340 12.23 21.81 -6.46
N GLY A 341 11.29 20.91 -6.77
CA GLY A 341 11.45 19.83 -7.76
C GLY A 341 11.03 20.18 -9.20
N HIS A 342 10.42 21.34 -9.45
CA HIS A 342 9.91 21.71 -10.77
C HIS A 342 10.45 23.06 -11.23
N THR A 343 11.68 23.05 -11.75
CA THR A 343 12.10 24.03 -12.76
C THR A 343 12.31 23.30 -14.09
N ASN A 344 11.51 23.74 -15.08
CA ASN A 344 11.43 23.25 -16.45
C ASN A 344 12.81 23.10 -17.10
N GLY A 345 13.02 21.96 -17.75
CA GLY A 345 14.04 21.82 -18.77
C GLY A 345 13.67 22.62 -20.01
N ASN A 346 14.46 23.64 -20.36
CA ASN A 346 14.98 23.85 -21.70
C ASN A 346 15.97 25.03 -21.70
N SER A 347 17.28 24.76 -21.83
CA SER A 347 18.23 25.53 -22.65
C SER A 347 19.65 24.96 -22.53
N PHE A 348 20.24 24.72 -23.70
CA PHE A 348 21.65 24.41 -23.91
C PHE A 348 22.48 25.68 -23.69
N SER A 349 23.38 25.72 -22.69
CA SER A 349 24.73 26.30 -22.80
C SER A 349 25.51 26.20 -21.49
N GLY A 350 26.74 25.69 -21.57
CA GLY A 350 27.89 26.24 -20.83
C GLY A 350 28.01 25.97 -19.33
N SER A 351 28.80 24.96 -18.98
CA SER A 351 29.81 25.03 -17.92
C SER A 351 29.43 25.78 -16.63
N VAL A 352 28.64 25.15 -15.75
CA VAL A 352 28.67 25.46 -14.31
C VAL A 352 28.68 24.14 -13.54
N GLY A 353 29.70 24.00 -12.69
CA GLY A 353 30.12 22.74 -12.09
C GLY A 353 29.11 22.12 -11.13
N ARG A 354 29.18 20.79 -11.06
CA ARG A 354 28.39 19.87 -10.22
C ARG A 354 28.42 20.14 -8.70
N GLY A 355 29.11 21.19 -8.23
CA GLY A 355 29.37 21.49 -6.82
C GLY A 355 28.34 22.38 -6.12
N GLU A 356 27.38 22.97 -6.84
CA GLU A 356 26.46 23.94 -6.24
C GLU A 356 25.22 23.34 -5.56
N ARG A 357 24.96 22.03 -5.68
CA ARG A 357 23.79 21.37 -5.06
C ARG A 357 24.04 20.73 -3.68
N LEU A 358 25.20 20.98 -3.08
CA LEU A 358 25.63 20.31 -1.84
C LEU A 358 25.51 21.26 -0.65
N ASN A 359 24.99 20.75 0.47
CA ASN A 359 24.94 21.46 1.75
C ASN A 359 26.37 21.84 2.22
N ALA A 360 26.52 22.83 3.09
CA ALA A 360 27.84 23.34 3.52
C ALA A 360 28.76 22.22 4.04
N ALA A 361 28.20 21.30 4.84
CA ALA A 361 28.89 20.10 5.33
C ALA A 361 29.31 19.16 4.19
N GLN A 362 28.46 18.97 3.17
CA GLN A 362 28.77 18.13 2.00
C GLN A 362 29.83 18.76 1.09
N ARG A 363 29.88 20.10 0.96
CA ARG A 363 30.96 20.80 0.24
C ARG A 363 32.29 20.70 0.96
N GLU A 364 32.27 20.85 2.28
CA GLU A 364 33.47 20.72 3.10
C GLU A 364 33.98 19.27 3.09
N ARG A 365 33.08 18.28 3.12
CA ARG A 365 33.38 16.87 2.88
C ARG A 365 34.03 16.63 1.52
N MET A 366 33.44 17.16 0.45
CA MET A 366 33.97 16.98 -0.91
C MET A 366 35.33 17.67 -1.06
N ARG A 367 35.52 18.85 -0.43
CA ARG A 367 36.80 19.55 -0.38
C ARG A 367 37.85 18.72 0.37
N LEU A 368 37.51 18.14 1.52
CA LEU A 368 38.42 17.28 2.29
C LEU A 368 38.79 16.00 1.54
N LEU A 369 37.82 15.35 0.88
CA LEU A 369 38.06 14.20 0.00
C LEU A 369 38.98 14.55 -1.17
N THR A 370 38.74 15.69 -1.82
CA THR A 370 39.56 16.14 -2.95
C THR A 370 40.98 16.49 -2.49
N THR A 371 41.11 17.10 -1.30
CA THR A 371 42.42 17.46 -0.74
C THR A 371 43.19 16.21 -0.31
N ALA A 372 42.53 15.24 0.36
CA ALA A 372 43.14 13.98 0.75
C ALA A 372 43.58 13.13 -0.47
N ALA A 373 42.82 13.19 -1.56
CA ALA A 373 43.13 12.48 -2.80
C ALA A 373 44.28 13.14 -3.61
N PHE A 374 44.47 14.47 -3.53
CA PHE A 374 45.42 15.19 -4.40
C PHE A 374 46.75 15.60 -3.75
N ASP A 375 46.85 15.65 -2.42
CA ASP A 375 47.98 16.34 -1.75
C ASP A 375 49.28 15.51 -1.65
N ARG A 376 49.43 14.38 -2.35
CA ARG A 376 50.64 13.53 -2.25
C ARG A 376 51.23 13.00 -3.56
N GLY A 377 51.17 13.83 -4.61
CA GLY A 377 52.25 13.90 -5.60
C GLY A 377 52.63 12.59 -6.31
N LYS A 378 51.68 12.03 -7.08
CA LYS A 378 51.80 11.20 -8.28
C LYS A 378 50.40 10.63 -8.48
N GLY A 379 49.83 10.75 -9.68
CA GLY A 379 48.41 10.50 -9.97
C GLY A 379 47.89 9.06 -9.79
N GLU A 380 48.32 8.36 -8.75
CA GLU A 380 47.79 7.07 -8.30
C GLU A 380 47.01 7.29 -7.00
N ASP A 381 45.75 6.85 -7.01
CA ASP A 381 44.86 6.88 -5.87
C ASP A 381 45.37 5.92 -4.79
N THR A 382 45.92 6.49 -3.71
CA THR A 382 46.46 5.72 -2.57
C THR A 382 45.55 5.78 -1.35
N PHE A 383 44.32 6.29 -1.51
CA PHE A 383 43.36 6.47 -0.44
C PHE A 383 42.83 5.12 0.08
N GLY A 384 43.05 4.83 1.37
CA GLY A 384 42.64 3.59 2.04
C GLY A 384 43.79 2.63 2.38
N ALA A 385 45.02 2.92 1.93
CA ALA A 385 46.21 2.11 2.23
C ALA A 385 46.81 2.38 3.62
N ARG A 386 46.37 3.43 4.33
CA ARG A 386 46.85 3.79 5.68
C ARG A 386 45.70 3.91 6.69
N ASP A 387 45.97 3.55 7.94
CA ASP A 387 45.01 3.62 9.06
C ASP A 387 44.44 5.03 9.33
N GLU A 388 45.14 6.09 8.88
CA GLU A 388 44.69 7.48 8.98
C GLU A 388 43.49 7.78 8.05
N ASP A 389 43.42 7.12 6.88
CA ASP A 389 42.32 7.28 5.92
C ASP A 389 41.01 6.66 6.45
N TRP A 390 41.15 5.60 7.27
CA TRP A 390 40.03 4.97 7.98
C TRP A 390 39.46 5.84 9.09
N GLN A 391 40.29 6.69 9.71
CA GLN A 391 39.82 7.69 10.68
C GLN A 391 39.01 8.79 10.00
N LEU A 392 39.36 9.17 8.77
CA LEU A 392 38.57 10.08 7.94
C LEU A 392 37.20 9.47 7.59
N TYR A 393 37.16 8.18 7.25
CA TYR A 393 35.90 7.45 7.05
C TYR A 393 35.02 7.44 8.30
N LYS A 394 35.62 7.25 9.48
CA LYS A 394 34.90 7.19 10.76
C LYS A 394 34.39 8.55 11.24
N LEU A 395 35.07 9.63 10.87
CA LEU A 395 34.60 11.00 11.08
C LEU A 395 33.47 11.34 10.10
N MET A 396 33.54 10.85 8.85
CA MET A 396 32.51 11.06 7.82
C MET A 396 31.29 10.13 7.94
N SER A 397 31.41 8.95 8.55
CA SER A 397 30.28 8.03 8.76
C SER A 397 29.43 8.42 9.97
N LYS A 398 29.97 9.24 10.88
CA LYS A 398 29.27 9.64 12.11
C LYS A 398 28.17 10.67 11.86
N ASP A 399 28.27 11.46 10.79
CA ASP A 399 27.26 12.45 10.40
C ASP A 399 26.29 11.90 9.33
N ASN A 400 26.54 10.70 8.80
CA ASN A 400 25.71 10.09 7.74
C ASN A 400 24.54 9.25 8.28
N ASP A 401 24.58 8.86 9.56
CA ASP A 401 23.50 8.09 10.19
C ASP A 401 22.60 8.95 11.10
N ASP A 402 22.95 10.23 11.33
CA ASP A 402 22.22 11.10 12.29
C ASP A 402 21.46 12.28 11.64
N ASP A 403 21.70 12.67 10.38
CA ASP A 403 21.07 13.87 9.78
C ASP A 403 19.93 13.63 8.77
N ASP A 404 19.79 12.43 8.21
CA ASP A 404 18.63 12.07 7.35
C ASP A 404 17.50 11.35 8.12
N GLU A 405 17.73 11.03 9.40
CA GLU A 405 16.76 10.35 10.28
C GLU A 405 16.52 11.07 11.62
N ALA A 406 17.10 12.26 11.82
CA ALA A 406 16.67 13.14 12.91
C ALA A 406 15.29 13.73 12.54
N PRO A 407 14.24 13.51 13.36
CA PRO A 407 12.98 14.21 13.18
C PRO A 407 13.29 15.71 13.20
N ASP A 408 12.78 16.45 12.20
CA ASP A 408 12.88 17.90 12.18
C ASP A 408 12.48 18.43 13.57
N GLU A 409 13.28 19.30 14.20
CA GLU A 409 13.02 19.76 15.57
C GLU A 409 11.58 20.27 15.71
N HIS A 410 11.05 20.89 14.65
CA HIS A 410 9.66 21.32 14.55
C HIS A 410 8.64 20.19 14.45
N GLU A 411 8.94 19.06 13.79
CA GLU A 411 8.07 17.88 13.74
C GLU A 411 8.09 17.12 15.08
N ALA A 412 9.26 17.01 15.72
CA ALA A 412 9.38 16.44 17.07
C ALA A 412 8.61 17.28 18.11
N GLU A 413 8.70 18.61 18.01
CA GLU A 413 7.97 19.55 18.87
C GLU A 413 6.46 19.52 18.61
N LEU A 414 6.03 19.42 17.34
CA LEU A 414 4.63 19.23 16.97
C LEU A 414 4.05 17.93 17.53
N ALA A 415 4.80 16.82 17.46
CA ALA A 415 4.40 15.53 18.02
C ALA A 415 4.22 15.62 19.55
N ARG A 416 5.16 16.27 20.26
CA ARG A 416 5.06 16.51 21.71
C ARG A 416 3.85 17.37 22.07
N LEU A 417 3.61 18.45 21.34
CA LEU A 417 2.44 19.31 21.55
C LEU A 417 1.13 18.58 21.26
N THR A 418 1.11 17.70 20.26
CA THR A 418 -0.06 16.88 19.92
C THR A 418 -0.41 15.92 21.06
N SER A 419 0.57 15.17 21.57
CA SER A 419 0.36 14.29 22.73
C SER A 419 -0.09 15.08 23.95
N ARG A 420 0.51 16.25 24.18
CA ARG A 420 0.13 17.10 25.31
C ARG A 420 -1.27 17.70 25.18
N LEU A 421 -1.69 18.10 23.98
CA LEU A 421 -3.06 18.58 23.72
C LEU A 421 -4.08 17.46 23.88
N GLN A 422 -3.77 16.23 23.47
CA GLN A 422 -4.65 15.07 23.68
C GLN A 422 -4.80 14.68 25.15
N GLU A 423 -3.76 14.87 25.97
CA GLU A 423 -3.83 14.67 27.42
C GLU A 423 -4.73 15.69 28.13
N VAL A 424 -4.71 16.95 27.69
CA VAL A 424 -5.41 18.06 28.36
C VAL A 424 -6.81 18.28 27.77
N ASP A 425 -6.99 18.07 26.47
CA ASP A 425 -8.26 18.14 25.74
C ASP A 425 -8.53 16.84 24.97
N PRO A 426 -9.35 15.93 25.52
CA PRO A 426 -9.74 14.68 24.86
C PRO A 426 -10.53 14.87 23.56
N THR A 427 -11.04 16.08 23.29
CA THR A 427 -11.78 16.41 22.06
C THR A 427 -10.87 16.91 20.93
N PHE A 428 -9.58 17.15 21.22
CA PHE A 428 -8.61 17.61 20.23
C PHE A 428 -8.29 16.52 19.20
N VAL A 429 -8.62 16.80 17.93
CA VAL A 429 -8.24 15.97 16.79
C VAL A 429 -7.16 16.70 15.99
N PRO A 430 -5.93 16.16 15.88
CA PRO A 430 -4.90 16.77 15.06
C PRO A 430 -5.36 16.85 13.61
N LYS A 431 -5.03 17.95 12.93
CA LYS A 431 -5.32 18.11 11.50
C LYS A 431 -4.52 17.06 10.73
N THR A 432 -5.16 15.98 10.31
CA THR A 432 -4.61 15.05 9.34
C THR A 432 -4.62 15.72 7.97
N ASP A 433 -3.52 15.56 7.23
CA ASP A 433 -3.28 16.12 5.90
C ASP A 433 -4.43 15.76 4.94
N THR A 434 -5.45 16.61 4.84
CA THR A 434 -6.59 16.48 3.93
C THR A 434 -6.32 17.11 2.56
N THR A 435 -5.06 17.45 2.26
CA THR A 435 -4.69 18.15 1.01
C THR A 435 -3.46 17.56 0.30
N ASN A 436 -3.25 16.24 0.37
CA ASN A 436 -2.26 15.59 -0.49
C ASN A 436 -2.74 14.22 -1.05
N PRO A 437 -3.32 14.16 -2.27
CA PRO A 437 -3.68 12.91 -2.93
C PRO A 437 -2.49 12.08 -3.45
N GLN A 438 -1.23 12.46 -3.19
CA GLN A 438 -0.05 11.86 -3.84
C GLN A 438 1.08 11.39 -2.91
N SER A 439 0.88 11.36 -1.59
CA SER A 439 1.75 10.57 -0.70
C SER A 439 0.93 9.48 -0.04
N VAL A 440 0.57 8.47 -0.84
CA VAL A 440 0.19 7.16 -0.31
C VAL A 440 1.46 6.61 0.34
N GLU A 441 1.64 6.84 1.64
CA GLU A 441 2.40 5.91 2.48
C GLU A 441 1.91 4.51 2.09
N ALA A 442 2.80 3.62 1.66
CA ALA A 442 2.40 2.26 1.29
C ALA A 442 1.50 1.73 2.40
N PRO A 443 0.27 1.27 2.08
CA PRO A 443 -0.73 0.99 3.11
C PRO A 443 -0.10 0.01 4.08
N ARG A 444 0.09 0.46 5.33
CA ARG A 444 0.51 -0.44 6.40
C ARG A 444 -0.47 -1.61 6.37
N PHE A 445 0.04 -2.81 6.16
CA PHE A 445 -0.78 -4.00 5.98
C PHE A 445 -1.51 -4.28 7.29
N ARG A 446 -2.69 -3.70 7.47
CA ARG A 446 -3.56 -3.99 8.60
C ARG A 446 -4.30 -5.30 8.29
N PRO A 447 -4.47 -6.20 9.28
CA PRO A 447 -5.34 -7.35 9.10
C PRO A 447 -6.75 -6.90 8.70
N LEU A 448 -7.34 -7.55 7.71
CA LEU A 448 -8.70 -7.23 7.27
C LEU A 448 -9.69 -7.55 8.40
N THR A 449 -10.52 -6.59 8.75
CA THR A 449 -11.58 -6.73 9.76
C THR A 449 -12.86 -7.30 9.13
N GLN A 450 -13.85 -7.62 9.96
CA GLN A 450 -15.17 -8.04 9.48
C GLN A 450 -15.82 -6.99 8.56
N GLU A 451 -15.60 -5.70 8.85
CA GLU A 451 -16.12 -4.58 8.06
C GLU A 451 -15.50 -4.55 6.67
N ASP A 452 -14.23 -4.94 6.51
CA ASP A 452 -13.60 -4.99 5.20
C ASP A 452 -14.23 -6.06 4.28
N PHE A 453 -14.99 -7.02 4.83
CA PHE A 453 -15.74 -8.05 4.10
C PHE A 453 -17.18 -7.62 3.75
N GLN A 454 -17.54 -6.37 4.03
CA GLN A 454 -18.82 -5.77 3.67
C GLN A 454 -18.74 -5.06 2.32
N ILE A 455 -19.45 -5.58 1.33
CA ILE A 455 -19.50 -5.02 -0.01
C ILE A 455 -20.74 -4.13 -0.12
N PHE A 456 -20.54 -2.82 -0.16
CA PHE A 456 -21.60 -1.84 -0.36
C PHE A 456 -21.69 -1.46 -1.84
N PHE A 457 -22.89 -1.48 -2.39
CA PHE A 457 -23.15 -1.08 -3.75
C PHE A 457 -24.49 -0.32 -3.82
N GLY A 458 -24.43 0.85 -4.43
CA GLY A 458 -25.54 1.81 -4.46
C GLY A 458 -25.60 2.44 -5.85
N VAL A 459 -24.57 3.23 -6.19
CA VAL A 459 -24.43 3.85 -7.52
C VAL A 459 -24.41 2.80 -8.63
N GLU A 460 -23.74 1.67 -8.40
CA GLU A 460 -23.60 0.58 -9.34
C GLU A 460 -24.97 -0.02 -9.73
N ARG A 461 -25.97 0.04 -8.84
CA ARG A 461 -27.31 -0.54 -9.05
C ARG A 461 -28.07 0.09 -10.21
N PHE A 462 -27.90 1.38 -10.44
CA PHE A 462 -28.53 2.10 -11.56
C PHE A 462 -27.55 2.52 -12.65
N ARG A 463 -26.26 2.68 -12.31
CA ARG A 463 -25.22 3.00 -13.28
C ARG A 463 -24.94 1.85 -14.26
N CYS A 464 -24.94 0.60 -13.80
CA CYS A 464 -24.62 -0.52 -14.70
C CYS A 464 -25.71 -0.77 -15.74
N PRO A 465 -27.01 -0.79 -15.40
CA PRO A 465 -28.08 -0.95 -16.41
C PRO A 465 -28.22 0.23 -17.37
N GLU A 466 -27.81 1.44 -16.97
CA GLU A 466 -27.92 2.64 -17.81
C GLU A 466 -27.10 2.55 -19.11
N ILE A 467 -26.13 1.63 -19.21
CA ILE A 467 -25.39 1.38 -20.45
C ILE A 467 -26.29 0.89 -21.60
N LEU A 468 -27.50 0.39 -21.32
CA LEU A 468 -28.49 0.09 -22.34
C LEU A 468 -28.97 1.34 -23.08
N PHE A 469 -28.98 2.49 -22.40
CA PHE A 469 -29.33 3.79 -22.98
C PHE A 469 -28.09 4.62 -23.33
N ASN A 470 -26.98 4.42 -22.63
CA ASN A 470 -25.71 5.10 -22.87
C ASN A 470 -24.55 4.11 -23.16
N PRO A 471 -24.56 3.43 -24.33
CA PRO A 471 -23.51 2.48 -24.73
C PRO A 471 -22.07 3.01 -24.63
N ASN A 472 -21.91 4.31 -24.88
CA ASN A 472 -20.62 4.99 -24.92
C ASN A 472 -19.85 4.91 -23.59
N TRP A 473 -20.52 4.66 -22.46
CA TRP A 473 -19.88 4.57 -21.14
C TRP A 473 -18.94 3.38 -20.99
N ILE A 474 -19.13 2.34 -21.81
CA ILE A 474 -18.24 1.18 -21.90
C ILE A 474 -17.43 1.17 -23.21
N GLY A 475 -17.37 2.32 -23.90
CA GLY A 475 -16.60 2.47 -25.14
C GLY A 475 -17.27 1.89 -26.39
N ILE A 476 -18.57 1.58 -26.34
CA ILE A 476 -19.33 1.11 -27.51
C ILE A 476 -20.04 2.29 -28.16
N ASP A 477 -19.53 2.73 -29.32
CA ASP A 477 -20.08 3.86 -30.10
C ASP A 477 -21.30 3.43 -30.94
N GLN A 478 -22.42 3.17 -30.26
CA GLN A 478 -23.69 2.75 -30.87
C GLN A 478 -24.87 3.41 -30.16
N ALA A 479 -26.03 3.43 -30.83
CA ALA A 479 -27.25 4.03 -30.29
C ALA A 479 -27.79 3.26 -29.09
N GLY A 480 -28.26 4.01 -28.08
CA GLY A 480 -28.99 3.49 -26.93
C GLY A 480 -30.41 3.01 -27.26
N LEU A 481 -31.06 2.35 -26.31
CA LEU A 481 -32.37 1.70 -26.50
C LEU A 481 -33.48 2.63 -27.00
N ASP A 482 -33.54 3.83 -26.45
CA ASP A 482 -34.48 4.90 -26.81
C ASP A 482 -34.18 5.48 -28.20
N GLU A 483 -32.92 5.75 -28.49
CA GLU A 483 -32.47 6.22 -29.81
C GLU A 483 -32.71 5.20 -30.91
N MET A 484 -32.54 3.90 -30.61
CA MET A 484 -32.79 2.79 -31.53
C MET A 484 -34.23 2.79 -32.05
N ALA A 485 -35.22 3.21 -31.25
CA ALA A 485 -36.60 3.34 -31.70
C ALA A 485 -36.72 4.37 -32.84
N GLY A 486 -36.08 5.53 -32.69
CA GLY A 486 -36.03 6.56 -33.73
C GLY A 486 -35.23 6.11 -34.96
N VAL A 487 -34.11 5.41 -34.78
CA VAL A 487 -33.33 4.82 -35.88
C VAL A 487 -34.17 3.82 -36.68
N SER A 488 -34.91 2.96 -35.99
CA SER A 488 -35.76 1.93 -36.60
C SER A 488 -36.83 2.56 -37.50
N ILE A 489 -37.57 3.55 -36.97
CA ILE A 489 -38.59 4.28 -37.72
C ILE A 489 -37.97 4.95 -38.96
N ARG A 490 -36.82 5.62 -38.83
CA ARG A 490 -36.16 6.31 -39.96
C ARG A 490 -35.70 5.39 -41.08
N ARG A 491 -35.42 4.11 -40.79
CA ARG A 491 -34.99 3.11 -41.77
C ARG A 491 -36.13 2.53 -42.59
N LEU A 492 -37.39 2.76 -42.20
CA LEU A 492 -38.52 2.25 -42.94
C LEU A 492 -38.65 2.95 -44.31
N PRO A 493 -39.02 2.19 -45.37
CA PRO A 493 -39.16 2.75 -46.72
C PRO A 493 -40.37 3.68 -46.84
N THR A 494 -41.46 3.37 -46.12
CA THR A 494 -42.71 4.13 -46.15
C THR A 494 -42.67 5.21 -45.07
N LYS A 495 -42.66 6.49 -45.49
CA LYS A 495 -42.67 7.65 -44.58
C LYS A 495 -44.07 8.23 -44.53
N GLY A 496 -44.72 8.13 -43.37
CA GLY A 496 -46.04 8.71 -43.13
C GLY A 496 -46.24 8.94 -41.64
N GLN A 497 -46.65 10.15 -41.26
CA GLN A 497 -46.82 10.53 -39.86
C GLN A 497 -47.77 9.55 -39.12
N GLU A 498 -48.87 9.14 -39.76
CA GLU A 498 -49.83 8.18 -39.21
C GLU A 498 -49.19 6.81 -38.93
N LEU A 499 -48.29 6.33 -39.79
CA LEU A 499 -47.59 5.06 -39.57
C LEU A 499 -46.63 5.19 -38.39
N GLU A 500 -45.87 6.28 -38.30
CA GLU A 500 -44.97 6.48 -37.17
C GLU A 500 -45.71 6.55 -35.84
N GLU A 501 -46.88 7.22 -35.81
CA GLU A 501 -47.74 7.29 -34.63
C GLU A 501 -48.32 5.92 -34.25
N ARG A 502 -48.74 5.10 -35.22
CA ARG A 502 -49.17 3.71 -34.99
C ARG A 502 -48.04 2.83 -34.42
N LEU A 503 -46.82 3.01 -34.92
CA LEU A 503 -45.65 2.26 -34.44
C LEU A 503 -45.31 2.62 -32.98
N THR A 504 -45.43 3.90 -32.61
CA THR A 504 -45.15 4.34 -31.23
C THR A 504 -46.32 4.15 -30.27
N SER A 505 -47.55 3.97 -30.78
CA SER A 505 -48.70 3.59 -29.95
C SER A 505 -48.67 2.14 -29.47
N SER A 506 -47.72 1.33 -29.94
CA SER A 506 -47.49 -0.04 -29.47
C SER A 506 -46.00 -0.39 -29.44
N VAL A 507 -45.28 0.17 -28.46
CA VAL A 507 -43.88 -0.19 -28.21
C VAL A 507 -43.85 -1.41 -27.30
N PHE A 508 -43.61 -2.58 -27.88
CA PHE A 508 -43.59 -3.86 -27.18
C PHE A 508 -42.19 -4.18 -26.64
N LEU A 509 -42.10 -4.42 -25.34
CA LEU A 509 -40.85 -4.69 -24.66
C LEU A 509 -40.78 -6.18 -24.25
N THR A 510 -39.70 -6.85 -24.65
CA THR A 510 -39.46 -8.28 -24.37
C THR A 510 -37.98 -8.56 -24.11
N GLY A 511 -37.61 -9.78 -23.71
CA GLY A 511 -36.23 -10.16 -23.39
C GLY A 511 -35.86 -9.99 -21.92
N GLY A 512 -34.86 -10.74 -21.47
CA GLY A 512 -34.50 -10.82 -20.04
C GLY A 512 -34.13 -9.48 -19.42
N SER A 513 -33.39 -8.63 -20.13
CA SER A 513 -32.95 -7.34 -19.59
C SER A 513 -34.09 -6.30 -19.51
N SER A 514 -35.28 -6.59 -20.04
CA SER A 514 -36.45 -5.73 -19.90
C SER A 514 -37.06 -5.73 -18.49
N LEU A 515 -36.69 -6.73 -17.67
CA LEU A 515 -37.24 -6.95 -16.33
C LEU A 515 -36.72 -5.97 -15.29
N PHE A 516 -35.73 -5.14 -15.62
CA PHE A 516 -35.27 -4.10 -14.71
C PHE A 516 -36.41 -3.15 -14.32
N PRO A 517 -36.62 -2.91 -13.02
CA PRO A 517 -37.56 -1.90 -12.56
C PRO A 517 -37.20 -0.52 -13.14
N GLY A 518 -38.19 0.27 -13.56
CA GLY A 518 -37.97 1.58 -14.18
C GLY A 518 -37.67 1.58 -15.68
N MET A 519 -37.53 0.39 -16.31
CA MET A 519 -37.24 0.26 -17.74
C MET A 519 -38.29 0.93 -18.63
N SER A 520 -39.58 0.76 -18.32
CA SER A 520 -40.68 1.34 -19.12
C SER A 520 -40.66 2.86 -19.06
N GLU A 521 -40.58 3.42 -17.85
CA GLU A 521 -40.63 4.85 -17.61
C GLU A 521 -39.44 5.56 -18.28
N ARG A 522 -38.23 4.99 -18.13
CA ARG A 522 -37.01 5.52 -18.75
C ARG A 522 -37.02 5.44 -20.27
N LEU A 523 -37.54 4.34 -20.83
CA LEU A 523 -37.67 4.16 -22.28
C LEU A 523 -38.71 5.11 -22.85
N GLU A 524 -39.85 5.31 -22.17
CA GLU A 524 -40.89 6.25 -22.62
C GLU A 524 -40.34 7.67 -22.64
N ALA A 525 -39.68 8.09 -21.56
CA ALA A 525 -39.07 9.41 -21.46
C ALA A 525 -38.05 9.64 -22.59
N GLY A 526 -37.19 8.66 -22.87
CA GLY A 526 -36.20 8.74 -23.95
C GLY A 526 -36.85 8.86 -25.34
N ILE A 527 -37.83 8.00 -25.66
CA ILE A 527 -38.55 8.07 -26.94
C ILE A 527 -39.31 9.40 -27.06
N ARG A 528 -39.93 9.88 -25.97
CA ARG A 528 -40.65 11.15 -25.92
C ARG A 528 -39.77 12.34 -26.29
N MET A 529 -38.50 12.34 -25.89
CA MET A 529 -37.55 13.40 -26.23
C MET A 529 -37.19 13.45 -27.72
N ILE A 530 -37.33 12.33 -28.43
CA ILE A 530 -36.98 12.20 -29.85
C ILE A 530 -38.21 12.44 -30.76
N ARG A 531 -39.43 12.25 -30.23
CA ARG A 531 -40.68 12.35 -31.00
C ARG A 531 -41.29 13.76 -30.96
N PRO A 532 -42.07 14.15 -31.99
CA PRO A 532 -42.84 15.39 -31.96
C PRO A 532 -43.76 15.48 -30.74
N CYS A 533 -43.93 16.69 -30.20
CA CYS A 533 -44.83 16.95 -29.07
C CYS A 533 -46.25 16.47 -29.40
N GLY A 534 -46.89 15.76 -28.46
CA GLY A 534 -48.23 15.20 -28.64
C GLY A 534 -48.28 13.82 -29.30
N SER A 535 -47.15 13.26 -29.76
CA SER A 535 -47.11 11.91 -30.34
C SER A 535 -47.63 10.86 -29.32
N PRO A 536 -48.50 9.92 -29.73
CA PRO A 536 -48.94 8.83 -28.86
C PRO A 536 -47.76 7.87 -28.65
N ILE A 537 -47.42 7.64 -27.38
CA ILE A 537 -46.41 6.67 -26.97
C ILE A 537 -47.05 5.78 -25.91
N ARG A 538 -47.06 4.48 -26.16
CA ARG A 538 -47.54 3.47 -25.20
C ARG A 538 -46.57 2.31 -25.20
N ILE A 539 -45.94 2.09 -24.05
CA ILE A 539 -45.05 0.96 -23.82
C ILE A 539 -45.87 -0.17 -23.21
N VAL A 540 -45.81 -1.34 -23.85
CA VAL A 540 -46.43 -2.57 -23.39
C VAL A 540 -45.35 -3.61 -23.11
N LYS A 541 -45.48 -4.34 -22.02
CA LYS A 541 -44.56 -5.42 -21.63
C LYS A 541 -45.13 -6.77 -22.06
N ALA A 542 -44.26 -7.67 -22.47
CA ALA A 542 -44.64 -9.07 -22.69
C ALA A 542 -45.22 -9.70 -21.42
N LEU A 543 -46.13 -10.67 -21.58
CA LEU A 543 -46.71 -11.42 -20.46
C LEU A 543 -45.62 -12.14 -19.66
N ASP A 544 -44.67 -12.74 -20.37
CA ASP A 544 -43.49 -13.40 -19.82
C ASP A 544 -42.29 -13.12 -20.74
N PRO A 545 -41.53 -12.03 -20.49
CA PRO A 545 -40.43 -11.60 -21.37
C PRO A 545 -39.32 -12.64 -21.58
N ILE A 546 -39.24 -13.68 -20.74
CA ILE A 546 -38.24 -14.74 -20.82
C ILE A 546 -38.76 -15.90 -21.67
N LEU A 547 -40.01 -16.34 -21.43
CA LEU A 547 -40.54 -17.57 -22.04
C LEU A 547 -41.41 -17.33 -23.28
N ASP A 548 -41.92 -16.12 -23.51
CA ASP A 548 -42.86 -15.85 -24.60
C ASP A 548 -42.27 -16.09 -25.99
N ALA A 549 -40.97 -15.92 -26.18
CA ALA A 549 -40.29 -16.30 -27.41
C ALA A 549 -40.42 -17.80 -27.71
N TRP A 550 -40.21 -18.64 -26.69
CA TRP A 550 -40.36 -20.09 -26.81
C TRP A 550 -41.82 -20.50 -26.95
N ARG A 551 -42.74 -19.90 -26.18
CA ARG A 551 -44.18 -20.16 -26.29
C ARG A 551 -44.71 -19.80 -27.67
N GLY A 552 -44.29 -18.65 -28.22
CA GLY A 552 -44.63 -18.24 -29.57
C GLY A 552 -44.09 -19.19 -30.63
N ALA A 553 -42.84 -19.62 -30.52
CA ALA A 553 -42.26 -20.60 -31.44
C ALA A 553 -42.94 -21.97 -31.35
N SER A 554 -43.28 -22.42 -30.13
CA SER A 554 -43.99 -23.67 -29.88
C SER A 554 -45.41 -23.64 -30.45
N ALA A 555 -46.15 -22.55 -30.22
CA ALA A 555 -47.48 -22.36 -30.79
C ALA A 555 -47.44 -22.31 -32.33
N TYR A 556 -46.42 -21.65 -32.89
CA TYR A 556 -46.22 -21.60 -34.34
C TYR A 556 -45.89 -22.97 -34.94
N ALA A 557 -45.01 -23.74 -34.30
CA ALA A 557 -44.65 -25.08 -34.76
C ALA A 557 -45.84 -26.06 -34.73
N ALA A 558 -46.83 -25.82 -33.87
CA ALA A 558 -48.07 -26.60 -33.82
C ALA A 558 -49.11 -26.21 -34.89
N ALA A 559 -48.87 -25.13 -35.63
CA ALA A 559 -49.80 -24.61 -36.63
C ALA A 559 -49.84 -25.47 -37.89
N SER A 560 -51.02 -25.53 -38.54
CA SER A 560 -51.22 -26.29 -39.79
C SER A 560 -50.34 -25.83 -40.95
N HIS A 561 -49.93 -24.56 -40.96
CA HIS A 561 -49.10 -23.99 -42.02
C HIS A 561 -47.59 -24.13 -41.77
N PHE A 562 -47.16 -24.61 -40.59
CA PHE A 562 -45.74 -24.76 -40.25
C PHE A 562 -44.94 -25.59 -41.27
N PRO A 563 -45.45 -26.71 -41.84
CA PRO A 563 -44.72 -27.47 -42.86
C PRO A 563 -44.39 -26.68 -44.13
N THR A 564 -45.10 -25.58 -44.41
CA THR A 564 -44.80 -24.70 -45.56
C THR A 564 -43.63 -23.76 -45.31
N GLN A 565 -43.18 -23.67 -44.06
CA GLN A 565 -42.09 -22.80 -43.61
C GLN A 565 -40.83 -23.60 -43.25
N THR A 566 -40.83 -24.92 -43.40
CA THR A 566 -39.64 -25.74 -43.19
C THR A 566 -38.99 -26.07 -44.53
N PHE A 567 -37.72 -26.44 -44.50
CA PHE A 567 -37.04 -27.07 -45.62
C PHE A 567 -36.43 -28.40 -45.19
N THR A 568 -36.40 -29.36 -46.12
CA THR A 568 -35.99 -30.74 -45.85
C THR A 568 -34.49 -30.97 -46.06
N LYS A 569 -34.02 -32.15 -45.69
CA LYS A 569 -32.65 -32.60 -46.00
C LYS A 569 -32.39 -32.64 -47.51
N GLU A 570 -33.38 -33.08 -48.29
CA GLU A 570 -33.31 -33.14 -49.76
C GLU A 570 -33.16 -31.74 -50.36
N ASP A 571 -33.98 -30.78 -49.90
CA ASP A 571 -33.87 -29.37 -50.29
C ASP A 571 -32.47 -28.80 -49.99
N TYR A 572 -31.91 -29.14 -48.82
CA TYR A 572 -30.60 -28.69 -48.42
C TYR A 572 -29.48 -29.31 -49.26
N TYR A 573 -29.61 -30.56 -49.70
CA TYR A 573 -28.63 -31.16 -50.62
C TYR A 573 -28.69 -30.60 -52.03
N GLU A 574 -29.90 -30.30 -52.54
CA GLU A 574 -30.06 -29.73 -53.88
C GLU A 574 -29.57 -28.28 -53.97
N LYS A 575 -29.89 -27.47 -52.96
CA LYS A 575 -29.66 -26.01 -52.98
C LYS A 575 -28.49 -25.58 -52.09
N GLY A 576 -27.95 -26.47 -51.27
CA GLY A 576 -26.86 -26.19 -50.34
C GLY A 576 -27.19 -25.07 -49.35
N GLU A 577 -26.21 -24.22 -49.08
CA GLU A 577 -26.34 -23.06 -48.20
C GLU A 577 -27.36 -22.01 -48.70
N ASP A 578 -27.64 -21.98 -50.01
CA ASP A 578 -28.55 -20.99 -50.58
C ASP A 578 -30.00 -21.19 -50.11
N CYS A 579 -30.35 -22.41 -49.66
CA CYS A 579 -31.61 -22.66 -48.93
C CYS A 579 -31.79 -21.68 -47.77
N VAL A 580 -30.76 -21.51 -46.96
CA VAL A 580 -30.79 -20.64 -45.77
C VAL A 580 -30.73 -19.16 -46.16
N ARG A 581 -29.96 -18.80 -47.20
CA ARG A 581 -29.84 -17.39 -47.64
C ARG A 581 -31.15 -16.83 -48.21
N ARG A 582 -31.94 -17.66 -48.90
CA ARG A 582 -33.24 -17.28 -49.47
C ARG A 582 -34.41 -17.55 -48.53
N TYR A 583 -34.14 -18.17 -47.39
CA TYR A 583 -35.15 -18.52 -46.41
C TYR A 583 -35.77 -17.26 -45.79
N GLN A 584 -37.07 -17.08 -46.03
CA GLN A 584 -37.86 -16.00 -45.47
C GLN A 584 -38.99 -16.58 -44.64
N PHE A 585 -38.81 -16.56 -43.33
CA PHE A 585 -39.85 -16.99 -42.41
C PHE A 585 -40.94 -15.94 -42.30
N ARG A 586 -42.18 -16.35 -42.52
CA ARG A 586 -43.36 -15.48 -42.41
C ARG A 586 -44.08 -15.73 -41.10
N TYR A 587 -44.39 -14.68 -40.37
CA TYR A 587 -45.00 -14.82 -39.05
C TYR A 587 -46.51 -14.63 -39.19
N TYR A 588 -47.15 -15.54 -39.92
CA TYR A 588 -48.60 -15.53 -40.06
C TYR A 588 -49.26 -15.44 -38.68
N THR A 589 -50.36 -14.69 -38.59
CA THR A 589 -51.27 -14.80 -37.44
C THR A 589 -51.75 -16.25 -37.36
N LEU A 590 -51.55 -16.89 -36.20
CA LEU A 590 -52.06 -18.23 -35.90
C LEU A 590 -53.59 -18.28 -35.96
#